data_AF-A0A8I3A136-F1
#
_entry.id   AF-A0A8I3A136-F1
#
_cell.length_a   1.000
_cell.length_b   1.000
_cell.length_c   1.000
_cell.angle_alpha   90.00
_cell.angle_beta   90.00
_cell.angle_gamma   90.00
#
_symmetry.space_group_name_H-M   'P 1'
#
loop_
_entity.id
_entity.type
_entity.pdbx_description
1 polymer ?
#
loop_
_entity_poly.entity_id
_entity_poly.type
_entity_poly.pdbx_seq_one_letter_code
_entity_poly.pdbx_strand_id
1 'polypeptide(L)'
;MIVSCSNGNMYAFGVDGEDNEHCSEMWSAKNDVLVTDGSQRLMHYYNNSMSAVGVSRLRLDDQENIPSAGVVVAFAPYSEDDKTDDYFYLAVDPNEQVFYLLVCDFEDNSGSKIFLAKDPEDGAAMLMSEDLQYTVTGGKVTGCYPLTLMQGEYAAGDDYTTLSEASDSEEWDLEDDWFEEE
;
A
#
# COMPACT_ATOMS: atom_id res chain seq x y z
N MET A 1 -0.79 4.86 9.07
CA MET A 1 -0.11 5.11 7.78
C MET A 1 -0.16 3.86 6.92
N ILE A 2 -0.14 4.00 5.59
CA ILE A 2 0.06 2.88 4.67
C ILE A 2 1.45 2.96 4.02
N VAL A 3 2.12 1.83 3.94
CA VAL A 3 3.45 1.73 3.32
C VAL A 3 3.47 0.59 2.31
N SER A 4 4.29 0.75 1.29
CA SER A 4 4.63 -0.30 0.33
C SER A 4 5.97 -0.91 0.69
N CYS A 5 6.15 -2.22 0.54
CA CYS A 5 7.46 -2.84 0.81
C CYS A 5 8.02 -3.57 -0.42
N SER A 6 9.33 -3.81 -0.44
CA SER A 6 10.05 -4.46 -1.54
C SER A 6 9.50 -5.85 -1.90
N ASN A 7 8.89 -6.53 -0.92
CA ASN A 7 8.22 -7.81 -1.12
C ASN A 7 6.90 -7.70 -1.92
N GLY A 8 6.47 -6.50 -2.30
CA GLY A 8 5.27 -6.19 -3.09
C GLY A 8 3.96 -6.16 -2.30
N ASN A 9 4.00 -6.28 -0.97
CA ASN A 9 2.82 -6.11 -0.13
C ASN A 9 2.65 -4.65 0.28
N MET A 10 1.39 -4.29 0.57
CA MET A 10 1.03 -3.08 1.31
C MET A 10 0.70 -3.43 2.74
N TYR A 11 1.13 -2.57 3.64
CA TYR A 11 0.92 -2.73 5.07
C TYR A 11 0.33 -1.47 5.69
N ALA A 12 -0.41 -1.65 6.76
CA ALA A 12 -0.87 -0.58 7.62
C ALA A 12 -0.09 -0.63 8.95
N PHE A 13 0.45 0.52 9.36
CA PHE A 13 1.17 0.67 10.63
C PHE A 13 0.69 1.92 11.39
N GLY A 14 0.89 1.91 12.71
CA GLY A 14 0.80 3.12 13.51
C GLY A 14 1.87 4.14 13.09
N VAL A 15 1.58 5.42 13.24
CA VAL A 15 2.51 6.51 12.85
C VAL A 15 3.79 6.54 13.68
N ASP A 16 3.76 5.99 14.90
CA ASP A 16 4.92 5.88 15.79
C ASP A 16 5.68 4.54 15.62
N GLY A 17 5.51 3.89 14.46
CA GLY A 17 6.17 2.62 14.16
C GLY A 17 7.66 2.77 13.90
N GLU A 18 8.42 1.69 14.09
CA GLU A 18 9.83 1.66 13.68
C GLU A 18 9.93 1.65 12.15
N ASP A 19 10.88 2.42 11.61
CA ASP A 19 11.20 2.41 10.19
C ASP A 19 11.69 1.04 9.74
N ASN A 20 11.29 0.66 8.53
CA ASN A 20 11.74 -0.55 7.87
C ASN A 20 12.42 -0.18 6.56
N GLU A 21 13.71 -0.50 6.42
CA GLU A 21 14.52 -0.18 5.23
C GLU A 21 13.99 -0.79 3.92
N HIS A 22 13.11 -1.79 4.01
CA HIS A 22 12.47 -2.42 2.87
C HIS A 22 11.08 -1.87 2.57
N CYS A 23 10.60 -0.90 3.35
CA CYS A 23 9.29 -0.29 3.21
C CYS A 23 9.42 1.22 2.96
N SER A 24 8.44 1.77 2.26
CA SER A 24 8.38 3.17 1.90
C SER A 24 6.95 3.70 2.03
N GLU A 25 6.83 4.87 2.63
CA GLU A 25 5.62 5.68 2.71
C GLU A 25 5.42 6.58 1.48
N MET A 26 6.34 6.54 0.51
CA MET A 26 6.28 7.39 -0.66
C MET A 26 5.26 6.85 -1.67
N TRP A 27 4.38 7.73 -2.12
CA TRP A 27 3.34 7.43 -3.09
C TRP A 27 3.30 8.47 -4.20
N SER A 28 2.98 8.04 -5.41
CA SER A 28 2.72 8.92 -6.55
C SER A 28 1.22 9.06 -6.77
N ALA A 29 0.76 10.32 -6.76
CA ALA A 29 -0.61 10.68 -7.05
C ALA A 29 -0.71 11.62 -8.26
N LYS A 30 -1.81 11.54 -8.99
CA LYS A 30 -2.16 12.48 -10.06
C LYS A 30 -3.64 12.82 -9.98
N ASN A 31 -3.96 14.12 -9.89
CA ASN A 31 -5.33 14.60 -9.67
C ASN A 31 -6.00 13.86 -8.48
N ASP A 32 -5.28 13.78 -7.36
CA ASP A 32 -5.72 13.11 -6.12
C ASP A 32 -6.01 11.60 -6.28
N VAL A 33 -5.57 10.97 -7.37
CA VAL A 33 -5.63 9.51 -7.56
C VAL A 33 -4.27 8.91 -7.26
N LEU A 34 -4.19 7.98 -6.32
CA LEU A 34 -2.99 7.21 -6.02
C LEU A 34 -2.77 6.14 -7.11
N VAL A 35 -1.61 6.16 -7.76
CA VAL A 35 -1.35 5.26 -8.92
C VAL A 35 -0.19 4.31 -8.66
N THR A 36 0.91 4.80 -8.08
CA THR A 36 2.11 3.99 -7.83
C THR A 36 2.70 4.30 -6.46
N ASP A 37 3.61 3.45 -5.99
CA ASP A 37 4.53 3.82 -4.92
C ASP A 37 5.70 4.69 -5.44
N GLY A 38 6.59 5.07 -4.53
CA GLY A 38 7.82 5.82 -4.82
C GLY A 38 8.83 5.07 -5.70
N SER A 39 8.67 3.75 -5.86
CA SER A 39 9.46 2.93 -6.79
C SER A 39 8.79 2.75 -8.16
N GLN A 40 7.71 3.49 -8.43
CA GLN A 40 6.92 3.42 -9.67
C GLN A 40 6.25 2.06 -9.92
N ARG A 41 6.06 1.23 -8.88
CA ARG A 41 5.33 -0.03 -8.99
C ARG A 41 3.82 0.22 -9.00
N LEU A 42 3.12 -0.52 -9.85
CA LEU A 42 1.68 -0.41 -10.01
C LEU A 42 0.96 -1.29 -9.00
N MET A 43 -0.12 -0.77 -8.43
CA MET A 43 -1.05 -1.58 -7.64
C MET A 43 -1.86 -2.50 -8.54
N HIS A 44 -2.01 -3.77 -8.16
CA HIS A 44 -2.87 -4.72 -8.85
C HIS A 44 -3.51 -5.72 -7.88
N TYR A 45 -4.62 -6.29 -8.33
CA TYR A 45 -5.27 -7.42 -7.66
C TYR A 45 -5.42 -8.60 -8.61
N TYR A 46 -5.61 -9.79 -8.05
CA TYR A 46 -5.85 -11.00 -8.81
C TYR A 46 -7.35 -11.18 -9.12
N ASN A 47 -7.71 -11.14 -10.41
CA ASN A 47 -9.10 -11.24 -10.86
C ASN A 47 -9.71 -12.64 -10.63
N ASN A 48 -8.91 -13.69 -10.67
CA ASN A 48 -9.39 -15.05 -10.41
C ASN A 48 -9.92 -15.22 -8.98
N SER A 49 -9.27 -14.65 -7.95
CA SER A 49 -9.81 -14.68 -6.60
C SER A 49 -10.96 -13.69 -6.43
N MET A 50 -10.84 -12.48 -6.98
CA MET A 50 -11.88 -11.45 -6.88
C MET A 50 -13.21 -11.92 -7.51
N SER A 51 -13.14 -12.60 -8.65
CA SER A 51 -14.31 -13.16 -9.31
C SER A 51 -14.88 -14.39 -8.59
N ALA A 52 -14.03 -15.26 -8.05
CA ALA A 52 -14.47 -16.51 -7.42
C ALA A 52 -15.04 -16.33 -6.01
N VAL A 53 -14.38 -15.51 -5.17
CA VAL A 53 -14.69 -15.40 -3.74
C VAL A 53 -14.91 -13.95 -3.27
N GLY A 54 -14.85 -12.98 -4.18
CA GLY A 54 -15.15 -11.57 -3.86
C GLY A 54 -14.04 -10.83 -3.11
N VAL A 55 -12.88 -11.45 -2.92
CA VAL A 55 -11.71 -10.86 -2.27
C VAL A 55 -10.42 -11.16 -3.03
N SER A 56 -9.42 -10.30 -2.88
CA SER A 56 -8.12 -10.49 -3.53
C SER A 56 -6.98 -9.85 -2.76
N ARG A 57 -5.77 -10.40 -2.94
CA ARG A 57 -4.53 -9.74 -2.51
C ARG A 57 -4.39 -8.44 -3.28
N LEU A 58 -4.01 -7.38 -2.58
CA LEU A 58 -3.49 -6.17 -3.20
C LEU A 58 -1.96 -6.25 -3.20
N ARG A 59 -1.36 -6.01 -4.36
CA ARG A 59 0.08 -6.14 -4.57
C ARG A 59 0.62 -4.96 -5.35
N LEU A 60 1.90 -4.68 -5.16
CA LEU A 60 2.68 -3.78 -6.00
C LEU A 60 3.74 -4.56 -6.75
N ASP A 61 3.76 -4.39 -8.06
CA ASP A 61 4.77 -4.96 -8.94
C ASP A 61 5.06 -4.00 -10.10
N ASP A 62 6.22 -4.18 -10.74
CA ASP A 62 6.49 -3.52 -12.02
C ASP A 62 5.50 -4.01 -13.07
N GLN A 63 5.15 -3.15 -14.03
CA GLN A 63 4.18 -3.48 -15.07
C GLN A 63 4.49 -4.80 -15.80
N GLU A 64 5.77 -5.10 -16.03
CA GLU A 64 6.24 -6.31 -16.71
C GLU A 64 6.11 -7.58 -15.85
N ASN A 65 6.02 -7.42 -14.53
CA ASN A 65 5.97 -8.50 -13.54
C ASN A 65 4.53 -8.82 -13.08
N ILE A 66 3.55 -7.99 -13.45
CA ILE A 66 2.14 -8.24 -13.15
C ILE A 66 1.69 -9.53 -13.85
N PRO A 67 1.19 -10.54 -13.11
CA PRO A 67 0.72 -11.79 -13.71
C PRO A 67 -0.47 -11.58 -14.63
N SER A 68 -0.74 -12.52 -15.55
CA SER A 68 -1.86 -12.43 -16.50
C SER A 68 -3.25 -12.37 -15.84
N ALA A 69 -3.38 -12.86 -14.61
CA ALA A 69 -4.60 -12.74 -13.80
C ALA A 69 -4.67 -11.43 -13.00
N GLY A 70 -3.59 -10.63 -13.01
CA GLY A 70 -3.49 -9.33 -12.36
C GLY A 70 -4.24 -8.26 -13.14
N VAL A 71 -5.00 -7.45 -12.43
CA VAL A 71 -5.69 -6.26 -12.95
C VAL A 71 -5.19 -5.06 -12.17
N VAL A 72 -4.63 -4.10 -12.89
CA VAL A 72 -4.15 -2.84 -12.30
C VAL A 72 -5.32 -2.11 -11.65
N VAL A 73 -5.06 -1.48 -10.51
CA VAL A 73 -6.06 -0.73 -9.76
C VAL A 73 -5.43 0.58 -9.30
N ALA A 74 -6.24 1.63 -9.19
CA ALA A 74 -5.82 2.91 -8.62
C ALA A 74 -6.69 3.22 -7.40
N PHE A 75 -6.18 4.01 -6.46
CA PHE A 75 -7.03 4.54 -5.40
C PHE A 75 -7.54 5.90 -5.80
N ALA A 76 -8.85 5.98 -6.04
CA ALA A 76 -9.53 7.21 -6.40
C ALA A 76 -10.25 7.80 -5.18
N PRO A 77 -10.28 9.13 -5.05
CA PRO A 77 -11.01 9.78 -3.98
C PRO A 77 -12.51 9.65 -4.23
N TYR A 78 -13.25 9.36 -3.19
CA TYR A 78 -14.70 9.26 -3.18
C TYR A 78 -15.24 10.15 -2.05
N SER A 79 -16.25 10.94 -2.39
CA SER A 79 -17.02 11.75 -1.45
C SER A 79 -18.51 11.46 -1.62
N GLU A 80 -19.25 11.36 -0.52
CA GLU A 80 -20.71 11.21 -0.54
C GLU A 80 -21.42 12.55 -0.81
N ASP A 81 -20.80 13.68 -0.46
CA ASP A 81 -21.31 15.03 -0.72
C ASP A 81 -20.21 15.89 -1.34
N ASP A 82 -20.43 16.36 -2.57
CA ASP A 82 -19.54 17.28 -3.30
C ASP A 82 -19.32 18.63 -2.58
N LYS A 83 -19.96 18.85 -1.42
CA LYS A 83 -19.84 20.06 -0.59
C LYS A 83 -18.90 19.90 0.61
N THR A 84 -18.41 18.70 0.88
CA THR A 84 -17.41 18.46 1.93
C THR A 84 -16.06 18.14 1.31
N ASP A 85 -15.01 18.70 1.88
CA ASP A 85 -13.63 18.33 1.54
C ASP A 85 -13.23 16.96 2.12
N ASP A 86 -14.14 16.32 2.88
CA ASP A 86 -13.98 14.96 3.39
C ASP A 86 -14.16 13.95 2.25
N TYR A 87 -13.06 13.33 1.84
CA TYR A 87 -13.06 12.19 0.92
C TYR A 87 -12.27 11.04 1.51
N PHE A 88 -12.60 9.84 1.04
CA PHE A 88 -11.82 8.64 1.31
C PHE A 88 -11.50 7.91 0.02
N TYR A 89 -10.44 7.12 0.05
CA TYR A 89 -9.97 6.38 -1.11
C TYR A 89 -10.74 5.07 -1.28
N LEU A 90 -11.16 4.81 -2.51
CA LEU A 90 -11.67 3.53 -2.98
C LEU A 90 -10.77 2.99 -4.10
N ALA A 91 -10.68 1.67 -4.20
CA ALA A 91 -9.91 1.03 -5.24
C ALA A 91 -10.76 0.89 -6.51
N VAL A 92 -10.30 1.42 -7.64
CA VAL A 92 -11.04 1.45 -8.92
C VAL A 92 -10.18 0.83 -10.03
N ASP A 93 -10.74 -0.12 -10.75
CA ASP A 93 -10.08 -0.79 -11.88
C ASP A 93 -10.40 -0.12 -13.25
N PRO A 94 -9.72 -0.51 -14.34
CA PRO A 94 -10.00 0.01 -15.68
C PRO A 94 -11.40 -0.28 -16.24
N ASN A 95 -12.16 -1.17 -15.62
CA ASN A 95 -13.55 -1.48 -15.98
C ASN A 95 -14.55 -0.74 -15.09
N GLU A 96 -14.09 0.26 -14.32
CA GLU A 96 -14.90 1.06 -13.40
C GLU A 96 -15.51 0.23 -12.26
N GLN A 97 -14.92 -0.94 -11.95
CA GLN A 97 -15.28 -1.71 -10.77
C GLN A 97 -14.66 -1.07 -9.53
N VAL A 98 -15.50 -0.88 -8.52
CA VAL A 98 -15.13 -0.30 -7.23
C VAL A 98 -14.95 -1.40 -6.20
N PHE A 99 -13.85 -1.33 -5.43
CA PHE A 99 -13.52 -2.26 -4.37
C PHE A 99 -13.16 -1.53 -3.08
N TYR A 100 -13.46 -2.18 -1.96
CA TYR A 100 -13.18 -1.71 -0.62
C TYR A 100 -11.84 -2.25 -0.14
N LEU A 101 -11.09 -1.41 0.57
CA LEU A 101 -9.84 -1.80 1.18
C LEU A 101 -10.12 -2.46 2.52
N LEU A 102 -9.45 -3.56 2.78
CA LEU A 102 -9.48 -4.28 4.05
C LEU A 102 -8.08 -4.38 4.62
N VAL A 103 -7.92 -4.21 5.92
CA VAL A 103 -6.67 -4.49 6.64
C VAL A 103 -6.84 -5.76 7.46
N CYS A 104 -5.87 -6.66 7.37
CA CYS A 104 -5.92 -7.95 8.07
C CYS A 104 -4.66 -8.23 8.88
N ASP A 105 -4.87 -8.64 10.12
CA ASP A 105 -3.83 -9.07 11.05
C ASP A 105 -3.59 -10.58 10.94
N PHE A 106 -2.35 -11.00 11.24
CA PHE A 106 -1.91 -12.38 11.10
C PHE A 106 -1.41 -12.92 12.43
N GLU A 107 -1.64 -14.22 12.66
CA GLU A 107 -1.25 -14.92 13.91
C GLU A 107 0.27 -14.90 14.13
N ASP A 108 1.05 -14.88 13.05
CA ASP A 108 2.52 -14.86 13.08
C ASP A 108 3.12 -13.46 13.25
N ASN A 109 2.29 -12.43 13.42
CA ASN A 109 2.71 -11.02 13.49
C ASN A 109 3.52 -10.56 12.26
N SER A 110 3.28 -11.12 11.09
CA SER A 110 3.93 -10.71 9.82
C SER A 110 3.48 -9.34 9.28
N GLY A 111 2.95 -8.46 10.14
CA GLY A 111 2.37 -7.16 9.81
C GLY A 111 0.96 -7.24 9.22
N SER A 112 0.20 -6.16 9.47
CA SER A 112 -1.17 -5.99 8.99
C SER A 112 -1.17 -5.67 7.50
N LYS A 113 -1.70 -6.57 6.66
CA LYS A 113 -1.65 -6.44 5.20
C LYS A 113 -2.96 -5.92 4.63
N ILE A 114 -2.89 -5.23 3.50
CA ILE A 114 -4.06 -4.67 2.82
C ILE A 114 -4.56 -5.62 1.71
N PHE A 115 -5.88 -5.76 1.62
CA PHE A 115 -6.61 -6.58 0.65
C PHE A 115 -7.72 -5.76 0.00
N LEU A 116 -8.25 -6.26 -1.12
CA LEU A 116 -9.44 -5.70 -1.75
C LEU A 116 -10.63 -6.65 -1.63
N ALA A 117 -11.82 -6.07 -1.49
CA ALA A 117 -13.08 -6.81 -1.46
C ALA A 117 -14.19 -6.10 -2.25
N LYS A 118 -15.15 -6.88 -2.77
CA LYS A 118 -16.39 -6.35 -3.38
C LYS A 118 -17.36 -5.78 -2.36
N ASP A 119 -17.36 -6.34 -1.16
CA ASP A 119 -18.18 -5.93 -0.04
C ASP A 119 -17.28 -5.89 1.22
N PRO A 120 -17.34 -4.83 2.03
CA PRO A 120 -16.43 -4.65 3.15
C PRO A 120 -16.69 -5.65 4.29
N GLU A 121 -17.93 -6.00 4.57
CA GLU A 121 -18.29 -6.89 5.69
C GLU A 121 -18.10 -8.36 5.30
N ASP A 122 -18.71 -8.77 4.18
CA ASP A 122 -18.58 -10.13 3.65
C ASP A 122 -17.13 -10.44 3.27
N GLY A 123 -16.41 -9.44 2.74
CA GLY A 123 -15.00 -9.57 2.40
C GLY A 123 -14.12 -9.81 3.62
N ALA A 124 -14.34 -9.07 4.71
CA ALA A 124 -13.60 -9.27 5.95
C ALA A 124 -13.86 -10.67 6.52
N ALA A 125 -15.13 -11.11 6.54
CA ALA A 125 -15.49 -12.46 6.97
C ALA A 125 -14.83 -13.54 6.09
N MET A 126 -14.81 -13.34 4.77
CA MET A 126 -14.22 -14.25 3.81
C MET A 126 -12.70 -14.40 3.98
N LEU A 127 -11.97 -13.29 4.20
CA LEU A 127 -10.52 -13.31 4.43
C LEU A 127 -10.13 -14.00 5.75
N MET A 128 -11.05 -14.10 6.72
CA MET A 128 -10.82 -14.86 7.95
C MET A 128 -11.08 -16.37 7.80
N SER A 129 -11.58 -16.83 6.64
CA SER A 129 -11.79 -18.26 6.38
C SER A 129 -10.49 -19.03 6.22
N GLU A 130 -10.41 -20.22 6.84
CA GLU A 130 -9.27 -21.15 6.68
C GLU A 130 -9.08 -21.58 5.22
N ASP A 131 -10.15 -21.59 4.40
CA ASP A 131 -10.10 -21.94 2.98
C ASP A 131 -9.21 -20.97 2.16
N LEU A 132 -9.07 -19.73 2.63
CA LEU A 132 -8.29 -18.70 1.96
C LEU A 132 -6.85 -18.61 2.43
N GLN A 133 -6.48 -19.33 3.49
CA GLN A 133 -5.15 -19.28 4.11
C GLN A 133 -4.01 -19.47 3.10
N TYR A 134 -4.14 -20.47 2.23
CA TYR A 134 -3.09 -20.86 1.29
C TYR A 134 -3.25 -20.26 -0.11
N THR A 135 -4.39 -19.60 -0.38
CA THR A 135 -4.76 -19.13 -1.72
C THR A 135 -4.75 -17.61 -1.81
N VAL A 136 -5.37 -16.92 -0.84
CA VAL A 136 -5.53 -15.45 -0.86
C VAL A 136 -4.77 -14.79 0.28
N THR A 137 -4.79 -15.26 1.52
CA THR A 137 -4.15 -14.49 2.60
C THR A 137 -2.67 -14.82 2.74
N GLY A 138 -2.26 -16.05 2.40
CA GLY A 138 -0.87 -16.50 2.52
C GLY A 138 -0.43 -16.74 3.97
N GLY A 139 -1.38 -16.78 4.90
CA GLY A 139 -1.14 -16.93 6.34
C GLY A 139 -2.46 -16.95 7.10
N LYS A 140 -2.43 -17.41 8.35
CA LYS A 140 -3.63 -17.47 9.19
C LYS A 140 -3.96 -16.07 9.70
N VAL A 141 -5.12 -15.59 9.30
CA VAL A 141 -5.65 -14.28 9.68
C VAL A 141 -6.33 -14.39 11.05
N THR A 142 -6.08 -13.41 11.92
CA THR A 142 -6.69 -13.31 13.25
C THR A 142 -7.78 -12.24 13.34
N GLY A 143 -7.77 -11.27 12.42
CA GLY A 143 -8.80 -10.26 12.27
C GLY A 143 -8.68 -9.53 10.95
N CYS A 144 -9.81 -9.10 10.39
CA CYS A 144 -9.88 -8.24 9.22
C CYS A 144 -10.91 -7.14 9.44
N TYR A 145 -10.60 -5.92 8.99
CA TYR A 145 -11.43 -4.75 9.19
C TYR A 145 -11.48 -3.91 7.92
N PRO A 146 -12.63 -3.29 7.60
CA PRO A 146 -12.69 -2.24 6.59
C PRO A 146 -11.71 -1.11 6.91
N LEU A 147 -10.93 -0.73 5.90
CA LEU A 147 -9.94 0.32 6.01
C LEU A 147 -10.41 1.53 5.20
N THR A 148 -10.78 2.59 5.91
CA THR A 148 -11.00 3.90 5.31
C THR A 148 -9.66 4.64 5.25
N LEU A 149 -9.19 4.94 4.05
CA LEU A 149 -7.99 5.75 3.85
C LEU A 149 -8.38 7.17 3.47
N MET A 150 -7.81 8.13 4.17
CA MET A 150 -7.94 9.55 3.89
C MET A 150 -6.55 10.13 3.68
N GLN A 151 -6.44 11.14 2.82
CA GLN A 151 -5.19 11.89 2.71
C GLN A 151 -4.99 12.68 4.00
N GLY A 152 -3.79 12.60 4.58
CA GLY A 152 -3.44 13.44 5.72
C GLY A 152 -3.45 14.93 5.34
N GLU A 153 -3.66 15.79 6.32
CA GLU A 153 -3.52 17.23 6.12
C GLU A 153 -2.04 17.56 5.84
N TYR A 154 -1.78 18.22 4.71
CA TYR A 154 -0.43 18.70 4.42
C TYR A 154 0.00 19.72 5.47
N ALA A 155 0.97 19.38 6.31
CA ALA A 155 1.65 20.37 7.13
C ALA A 155 2.66 21.14 6.27
N ALA A 156 2.65 22.47 6.35
CA ALA A 156 3.63 23.30 5.66
C ALA A 156 5.04 22.96 6.19
N GLY A 157 5.87 22.36 5.34
CA GLY A 157 7.23 21.88 5.71
C GLY A 157 7.41 20.36 5.67
N ASP A 158 6.35 19.59 5.40
CA ASP A 158 6.39 18.13 5.16
C ASP A 158 6.28 17.82 3.65
N ASP A 159 7.13 18.45 2.83
CA ASP A 159 7.28 18.11 1.42
C ASP A 159 8.50 17.17 1.21
N TYR A 160 8.52 16.40 0.13
CA TYR A 160 9.67 15.57 -0.22
C TYR A 160 10.94 16.41 -0.51
N THR A 161 10.77 17.72 -0.74
CA THR A 161 11.87 18.69 -0.94
C THR A 161 12.47 19.20 0.36
N THR A 162 11.73 19.09 1.47
CA THR A 162 12.22 19.35 2.81
C THR A 162 12.81 18.07 3.35
N LEU A 163 14.14 17.94 3.24
CA LEU A 163 14.89 16.91 3.93
C LEU A 163 14.54 16.98 5.42
N SER A 164 13.82 15.99 5.94
CA SER A 164 13.74 15.81 7.38
C SER A 164 15.19 15.63 7.88
N GLU A 165 15.54 16.29 8.97
CA GLU A 165 16.85 16.17 9.63
C GLU A 165 17.06 14.76 10.26
N ALA A 166 16.42 13.71 9.72
CA ALA A 166 16.43 12.35 10.23
C ALA A 166 17.30 11.38 9.40
N SER A 167 17.95 11.84 8.34
CA SER A 167 19.08 11.13 7.75
C SER A 167 20.34 11.97 7.90
N ASP A 168 20.94 11.95 9.09
CA ASP A 168 22.40 12.04 9.20
C ASP A 168 22.96 10.81 8.47
N SER A 169 23.01 10.88 7.13
CA SER A 169 23.96 10.10 6.38
C SER A 169 25.31 10.60 6.86
N GLU A 170 25.99 9.79 7.69
CA GLU A 170 27.37 10.02 8.07
C GLU A 170 28.13 10.47 6.82
N GLU A 171 28.55 11.73 6.85
CA GLU A 171 29.36 12.36 5.82
C GLU A 171 30.62 11.50 5.73
N TRP A 172 30.70 10.66 4.69
CA TRP A 172 31.90 9.90 4.41
C TRP A 172 32.97 10.92 4.04
N ASP A 173 33.76 11.35 5.04
CA ASP A 173 35.02 12.05 4.88
C ASP A 173 35.95 11.12 4.08
N LEU A 174 35.82 11.18 2.75
CA LEU A 174 36.84 10.72 1.83
C LEU A 174 38.00 11.71 1.95
N GLU A 175 38.82 11.56 2.98
CA GLU A 175 40.13 12.20 3.03
C GLU A 175 40.94 11.71 1.81
N ASP A 176 41.11 12.61 0.86
CA ASP A 176 41.94 12.52 -0.35
C ASP A 176 43.44 12.37 0.01
N ASP A 177 43.83 11.26 0.61
CA ASP A 177 45.22 11.00 1.02
C ASP A 177 46.01 10.19 -0.03
N TRP A 178 45.70 10.37 -1.32
CA TRP A 178 46.25 9.56 -2.42
C TRP A 178 46.96 10.32 -3.55
N PHE A 179 47.41 11.56 -3.33
CA PHE A 179 48.40 12.17 -4.23
C PHE A 179 49.36 13.09 -3.48
N GLU A 180 50.53 12.56 -3.14
CA GLU A 180 51.80 13.28 -3.31
C GLU A 180 52.95 12.25 -3.39
N GLU A 181 53.31 11.89 -4.63
CA GLU A 181 54.67 11.47 -4.98
C GLU A 181 55.54 12.73 -5.02
N GLU A 182 56.60 12.79 -4.20
CA GLU A 182 58.01 13.04 -4.60
C GLU A 182 58.98 12.86 -3.42
#